data_AF-A0A0G1BB16-F1
#
_entry.id   AF-A0A0G1BB16-F1
#
_cell.length_a   1.000
_cell.length_b   1.000
_cell.length_c   1.000
_cell.angle_alpha   90.00
_cell.angle_beta   90.00
_cell.angle_gamma   90.00
#
_symmetry.space_group_name_H-M   'P 1'
#
loop_
_entity.id
_entity.type
_entity.pdbx_description
1 polymer ?
#
loop_
_entity_poly.entity_id
_entity_poly.type
_entity_poly.pdbx_seq_one_letter_code
_entity_poly.pdbx_strand_id
1 'polypeptide(L)'
;MKLLEVADNEIVTMDDYPIYDLQIGVSDGVILKLYFRIFQKHCADIIARTIILPKELVASAFDKKIKKKFDDFKNNHPQVKYLALDGNHRTTAASLTKSKIPAILFENDNDCKEIQKMNNSAEVFRPHTNNSINECVLELKDHFLKVNQFYTVAEKTKRMVDDMSIDMPQYMRDSFNQK
;
A
#
# COMPACT_ATOMS: atom_id res chain seq x y z
N MET A 1 8.40 6.09 -16.13
CA MET A 1 7.84 5.25 -15.04
C MET A 1 8.68 3.99 -14.84
N LYS A 2 8.83 3.46 -13.62
CA LYS A 2 9.62 2.23 -13.35
C LYS A 2 8.78 1.13 -12.68
N LEU A 3 8.86 -0.09 -13.21
CA LEU A 3 8.24 -1.28 -12.61
C LEU A 3 9.20 -1.93 -11.61
N LEU A 4 8.69 -2.31 -10.44
CA LEU A 4 9.50 -2.88 -9.36
C LEU A 4 8.76 -4.03 -8.67
N GLU A 5 9.53 -4.86 -7.98
CA GLU A 5 9.06 -5.78 -6.96
C GLU A 5 9.69 -5.36 -5.63
N VAL A 6 8.86 -5.04 -4.65
CA VAL A 6 9.30 -4.46 -3.37
C VAL A 6 8.85 -5.32 -2.20
N ALA A 7 9.66 -5.39 -1.16
CA ALA A 7 9.27 -6.06 0.07
C ALA A 7 8.24 -5.22 0.86
N ASP A 8 7.43 -5.89 1.65
CA ASP A 8 6.40 -5.27 2.49
C ASP A 8 6.97 -4.35 3.58
N ASN A 9 8.19 -4.64 4.06
CA ASN A 9 8.90 -3.78 5.01
C ASN A 9 9.54 -2.53 4.36
N GLU A 10 9.61 -2.44 3.02
CA GLU A 10 10.18 -1.28 2.31
C GLU A 10 9.15 -0.18 2.03
N ILE A 11 7.85 -0.46 2.21
CA ILE A 11 6.74 0.43 1.89
C ILE A 11 6.02 0.86 3.17
N VAL A 12 5.81 2.16 3.30
CA VAL A 12 4.92 2.75 4.30
C VAL A 12 3.50 2.84 3.75
N THR A 13 2.52 2.54 4.60
CA THR A 13 1.11 2.47 4.25
C THR A 13 0.25 3.21 5.29
N MET A 14 -1.03 3.40 4.98
CA MET A 14 -2.01 3.96 5.89
C MET A 14 -2.42 2.96 6.98
N ASP A 15 -3.02 3.47 8.07
CA ASP A 15 -3.36 2.70 9.29
C ASP A 15 -4.74 2.00 9.21
N ASP A 16 -5.41 2.01 8.06
CA ASP A 16 -6.70 1.35 7.86
C ASP A 16 -6.55 -0.14 7.52
N TYR A 17 -7.40 -0.99 8.10
CA TYR A 17 -7.42 -2.42 7.78
C TYR A 17 -8.35 -2.72 6.59
N PRO A 18 -7.84 -3.37 5.53
CA PRO A 18 -8.62 -3.68 4.32
C PRO A 18 -9.48 -4.93 4.51
N ILE A 19 -10.32 -4.96 5.55
CA ILE A 19 -11.09 -6.16 5.93
C ILE A 19 -12.48 -5.86 6.50
N TYR A 20 -12.85 -4.58 6.66
CA TYR A 20 -14.14 -4.22 7.21
C TYR A 20 -15.28 -4.49 6.22
N ASP A 21 -16.41 -5.00 6.73
CA ASP A 21 -17.60 -5.17 5.91
C ASP A 21 -18.22 -3.81 5.59
N LEU A 22 -18.30 -3.50 4.30
CA LEU A 22 -19.10 -2.39 3.81
C LEU A 22 -20.58 -2.79 3.95
N GLN A 23 -21.39 -1.94 4.61
CA GLN A 23 -22.84 -2.18 4.74
C GLN A 23 -23.57 -2.17 3.37
N ILE A 24 -22.90 -1.72 2.31
CA ILE A 24 -23.46 -1.64 0.95
C ILE A 24 -22.32 -1.97 -0.04
N GLY A 25 -22.38 -3.11 -0.71
CA GLY A 25 -21.43 -3.51 -1.77
C GLY A 25 -20.63 -4.78 -1.49
N VAL A 26 -19.54 -4.97 -2.26
CA VAL A 26 -18.55 -6.02 -2.02
C VAL A 26 -17.68 -5.58 -0.85
N SER A 27 -17.60 -6.37 0.22
CA SER A 27 -16.81 -5.97 1.39
C SER A 27 -15.31 -5.96 1.13
N ASP A 28 -14.59 -5.11 1.86
CA ASP A 28 -13.11 -5.07 1.82
C ASP A 28 -12.53 -6.45 2.11
N GLY A 29 -13.16 -7.21 3.00
CA GLY A 29 -12.81 -8.61 3.27
C GLY A 29 -12.89 -9.52 2.03
N VAL A 30 -13.87 -9.34 1.15
CA VAL A 30 -13.97 -10.10 -0.12
C VAL A 30 -12.85 -9.69 -1.09
N ILE A 31 -12.55 -8.40 -1.19
CA ILE A 31 -11.47 -7.90 -2.05
C ILE A 31 -10.11 -8.42 -1.56
N LEU A 32 -9.86 -8.40 -0.25
CA LEU A 32 -8.65 -8.98 0.35
C LEU A 32 -8.55 -10.48 0.08
N LYS A 33 -9.67 -11.23 0.21
CA LYS A 33 -9.73 -12.66 -0.12
C LYS A 33 -9.36 -12.94 -1.57
N LEU A 34 -9.84 -12.12 -2.50
CA LEU A 34 -9.49 -12.26 -3.92
C LEU A 34 -7.98 -12.07 -4.13
N TYR A 35 -7.42 -10.95 -3.67
CA TYR A 35 -5.99 -10.69 -3.83
C TYR A 35 -5.12 -11.74 -3.13
N PHE A 36 -5.51 -12.17 -1.92
CA PHE A 36 -4.81 -13.22 -1.20
C PHE A 36 -4.71 -14.51 -2.03
N ARG A 37 -5.82 -14.93 -2.68
CA ARG A 37 -5.81 -16.12 -3.54
C ARG A 37 -4.93 -15.94 -4.77
N ILE A 38 -4.92 -14.75 -5.38
CA ILE A 38 -4.06 -14.45 -6.51
C ILE A 38 -2.58 -14.59 -6.12
N PHE A 39 -2.17 -13.99 -5.01
CA PHE A 39 -0.79 -14.10 -4.53
C PHE A 39 -0.44 -15.53 -4.10
N GLN A 40 -1.33 -16.22 -3.39
CA GLN A 40 -1.14 -17.61 -2.98
C GLN A 40 -0.96 -18.56 -4.18
N LYS A 41 -1.55 -18.22 -5.34
CA LYS A 41 -1.40 -18.99 -6.58
C LYS A 41 -0.23 -18.52 -7.46
N HIS A 42 0.58 -17.58 -6.99
CA HIS A 42 1.69 -16.98 -7.73
C HIS A 42 1.25 -16.35 -9.07
N CYS A 43 0.08 -15.73 -9.09
CA CYS A 43 -0.47 -15.06 -10.27
C CYS A 43 -0.47 -13.53 -10.11
N ALA A 44 0.50 -12.96 -9.39
CA ALA A 44 0.56 -11.52 -9.10
C ALA A 44 0.67 -10.65 -10.36
N ASP A 45 1.01 -11.23 -11.49
CA ASP A 45 1.20 -10.56 -12.78
C ASP A 45 -0.13 -10.05 -13.37
N ILE A 46 -1.25 -10.65 -12.96
CA ILE A 46 -2.60 -10.32 -13.49
C ILE A 46 -3.25 -9.14 -12.76
N ILE A 47 -2.66 -8.69 -11.65
CA ILE A 47 -3.23 -7.60 -10.85
C ILE A 47 -2.56 -6.28 -11.18
N ALA A 48 -3.36 -5.22 -11.13
CA ALA A 48 -2.85 -3.86 -11.21
C ALA A 48 -1.83 -3.61 -10.11
N ARG A 49 -0.69 -3.03 -10.50
CA ARG A 49 0.44 -2.75 -9.62
C ARG A 49 0.12 -1.63 -8.62
N THR A 50 0.72 -1.72 -7.44
CA THR A 50 0.65 -0.70 -6.39
C THR A 50 1.46 0.53 -6.81
N ILE A 51 0.86 1.72 -6.79
CA ILE A 51 1.57 2.97 -7.05
C ILE A 51 2.32 3.38 -5.78
N ILE A 52 3.62 3.62 -5.92
CA ILE A 52 4.50 4.01 -4.82
C ILE A 52 5.29 5.27 -5.18
N LEU A 53 5.58 6.10 -4.18
CA LEU A 53 6.40 7.30 -4.32
C LEU A 53 7.68 7.17 -3.46
N PRO A 54 8.82 7.73 -3.89
CA PRO A 54 10.03 7.81 -3.07
C PRO A 54 9.76 8.50 -1.74
N LYS A 55 10.32 7.97 -0.64
CA LYS A 55 10.09 8.53 0.70
C LYS A 55 10.52 9.99 0.83
N GLU A 56 11.64 10.36 0.23
CA GLU A 56 12.18 11.72 0.34
C GLU A 56 11.31 12.73 -0.44
N LEU A 57 10.70 12.29 -1.53
CA LEU A 57 9.76 13.11 -2.31
C LEU A 57 8.54 13.47 -1.47
N VAL A 58 7.93 12.48 -0.81
CA VAL A 58 6.74 12.71 0.02
C VAL A 58 7.09 13.46 1.32
N ALA A 59 8.21 13.09 1.96
CA ALA A 59 8.64 13.71 3.21
C ALA A 59 8.97 15.20 3.06
N SER A 60 9.30 15.67 1.86
CA SER A 60 9.52 17.08 1.56
C SER A 60 8.26 17.96 1.73
N ALA A 61 7.07 17.36 1.65
CA ALA A 61 5.79 18.07 1.80
C ALA A 61 5.20 18.01 3.21
N PHE A 62 5.80 17.21 4.10
CA PHE A 62 5.34 17.08 5.49
C PHE A 62 5.59 18.37 6.26
N ASP A 63 4.60 18.76 7.08
CA ASP A 63 4.81 19.82 8.05
C ASP A 63 5.78 19.36 9.16
N LYS A 64 6.22 20.30 9.99
CA LYS A 64 7.18 20.03 11.08
C LYS A 64 6.74 18.91 12.03
N LYS A 65 5.44 18.78 12.29
CA LYS A 65 4.89 17.80 13.24
C LYS A 65 4.93 16.40 12.64
N ILE A 66 4.43 16.24 11.42
CA ILE A 66 4.47 14.95 10.71
C ILE A 66 5.90 14.55 10.41
N LYS A 67 6.72 15.49 9.93
CA LYS A 67 8.12 15.24 9.56
C LYS A 67 8.90 14.66 10.73
N LYS A 68 8.71 15.20 11.94
CA LYS A 68 9.32 14.65 13.16
C LYS A 68 8.92 13.19 13.39
N LYS A 69 7.62 12.89 13.35
CA LYS A 69 7.12 11.50 13.50
C LYS A 69 7.69 10.57 12.43
N PHE A 70 7.77 11.05 11.19
CA PHE A 70 8.30 10.29 10.08
C PHE A 70 9.80 10.03 10.22
N ASP A 71 10.56 11.00 10.72
CA ASP A 71 11.99 10.85 10.98
C ASP A 71 12.27 9.86 12.10
N ASP A 72 11.51 9.95 13.21
CA ASP A 72 11.58 8.98 14.31
C ASP A 72 11.24 7.57 13.81
N PHE A 73 10.23 7.43 12.95
CA PHE A 73 9.88 6.16 12.32
C PHE A 73 11.00 5.66 11.39
N LYS A 74 11.51 6.49 10.48
CA LYS A 74 12.58 6.14 9.51
C LYS A 74 13.85 5.68 10.19
N ASN A 75 14.21 6.27 11.32
CA ASN A 75 15.41 5.89 12.08
C ASN A 75 15.33 4.45 12.60
N ASN A 76 14.12 3.98 12.94
CA ASN A 76 13.88 2.59 13.35
C ASN A 76 13.60 1.65 12.17
N HIS A 77 13.43 2.18 10.96
CA HIS A 77 13.07 1.43 9.75
C HIS A 77 13.98 1.82 8.56
N PRO A 78 15.30 1.53 8.63
CA PRO A 78 16.25 1.93 7.59
C PRO A 78 15.94 1.34 6.21
N GLN A 79 15.24 0.21 6.15
CA GLN A 79 14.80 -0.46 4.93
C GLN A 79 13.69 0.27 4.17
N VAL A 80 12.96 1.19 4.82
CA VAL A 80 11.86 1.92 4.19
C VAL A 80 12.40 2.76 3.04
N LYS A 81 11.77 2.66 1.88
CA LYS A 81 12.15 3.38 0.66
C LYS A 81 10.99 4.17 0.06
N TYR A 82 9.75 3.72 0.29
CA TYR A 82 8.60 4.21 -0.45
C TYR A 82 7.37 4.42 0.45
N LEU A 83 6.46 5.26 -0.01
CA LEU A 83 5.09 5.38 0.53
C LEU A 83 4.12 4.88 -0.56
N ALA A 84 3.16 4.04 -0.18
CA ALA A 84 2.10 3.59 -1.07
C ALA A 84 1.02 4.67 -1.20
N LEU A 85 0.76 5.11 -2.43
CA LEU A 85 -0.34 6.03 -2.75
C LEU A 85 -1.70 5.33 -2.63
N ASP A 86 -1.76 4.05 -3.02
CA ASP A 86 -2.94 3.20 -2.93
C ASP A 86 -2.47 1.73 -2.88
N GLY A 87 -3.40 0.79 -2.73
CA GLY A 87 -3.16 -0.66 -2.81
C GLY A 87 -3.22 -1.35 -1.47
N ASN A 88 -4.01 -0.84 -0.53
CA ASN A 88 -4.10 -1.38 0.83
C ASN A 88 -4.39 -2.91 0.82
N HIS A 89 -5.43 -3.33 0.10
CA HIS A 89 -5.79 -4.75 -0.07
C HIS A 89 -4.66 -5.58 -0.71
N ARG A 90 -4.06 -5.07 -1.81
CA ARG A 90 -3.01 -5.75 -2.58
C ARG A 90 -1.74 -5.95 -1.77
N THR A 91 -1.27 -4.89 -1.13
CA THR A 91 -0.05 -4.90 -0.32
C THR A 91 -0.21 -5.80 0.90
N THR A 92 -1.37 -5.76 1.55
CA THR A 92 -1.69 -6.65 2.67
C THR A 92 -1.75 -8.11 2.22
N ALA A 93 -2.41 -8.43 1.10
CA ALA A 93 -2.45 -9.78 0.55
C ALA A 93 -1.04 -10.33 0.20
N ALA A 94 -0.18 -9.50 -0.38
CA ALA A 94 1.20 -9.86 -0.65
C ALA A 94 1.96 -10.19 0.65
N SER A 95 1.82 -9.36 1.68
CA SER A 95 2.45 -9.59 3.00
C SER A 95 1.94 -10.87 3.67
N LEU A 96 0.62 -11.13 3.63
CA LEU A 96 0.01 -12.37 4.15
C LEU A 96 0.52 -13.65 3.50
N THR A 97 1.02 -13.55 2.27
CA THR A 97 1.54 -14.69 1.50
C THR A 97 3.05 -14.65 1.37
N LYS A 98 3.73 -13.71 2.05
CA LYS A 98 5.18 -13.46 1.95
C LYS A 98 5.67 -13.22 0.52
N SER A 99 4.78 -12.73 -0.34
CA SER A 99 5.09 -12.41 -1.73
C SER A 99 5.71 -11.02 -1.84
N LYS A 100 6.50 -10.79 -2.89
CA LYS A 100 6.89 -9.42 -3.27
C LYS A 100 5.67 -8.65 -3.77
N ILE A 101 5.66 -7.36 -3.51
CA ILE A 101 4.60 -6.45 -3.95
C ILE A 101 4.97 -5.93 -5.34
N PRO A 102 4.18 -6.24 -6.39
CA PRO A 102 4.37 -5.66 -7.70
C PRO A 102 3.96 -4.18 -7.66
N ALA A 103 4.91 -3.30 -7.97
CA ALA A 103 4.75 -1.87 -7.81
C ALA A 103 5.16 -1.08 -9.06
N ILE A 104 4.64 0.15 -9.12
CA ILE A 104 4.99 1.18 -10.09
C ILE A 104 5.53 2.38 -9.31
N LEU A 105 6.77 2.77 -9.58
CA LEU A 105 7.40 3.94 -9.00
C LEU A 105 7.06 5.19 -9.81
N PHE A 106 6.51 6.19 -9.13
CA PHE A 106 6.28 7.53 -9.63
C PHE A 106 7.35 8.50 -9.13
N GLU A 107 8.04 9.14 -10.06
CA GLU A 107 9.13 10.07 -9.78
C GLU A 107 8.85 11.47 -10.36
N ASN A 108 8.06 11.57 -11.43
CA ASN A 108 7.79 12.84 -12.11
C ASN A 108 6.38 12.88 -12.78
N ASP A 109 5.96 14.07 -13.21
CA ASP A 109 4.62 14.29 -13.80
C ASP A 109 4.39 13.50 -15.09
N ASN A 110 5.44 13.11 -15.83
CA ASN A 110 5.26 12.27 -17.01
C ASN A 110 4.81 10.86 -16.61
N ASP A 111 5.23 10.33 -15.45
CA ASP A 111 4.74 9.04 -14.94
C ASP A 111 3.23 9.10 -14.68
N CYS A 112 2.74 10.21 -14.12
CA CYS A 112 1.30 10.46 -13.93
C CYS A 112 0.55 10.53 -15.27
N LYS A 113 1.14 11.12 -16.32
CA LYS A 113 0.51 11.16 -17.65
C LYS A 113 0.52 9.80 -18.34
N GLU A 114 1.58 9.02 -18.18
CA GLU A 114 1.69 7.67 -18.73
C GLU A 114 0.64 6.75 -18.12
N ILE A 115 0.46 6.77 -16.80
CA ILE A 115 -0.53 5.92 -16.13
C ILE A 115 -1.97 6.26 -16.54
N GLN A 116 -2.26 7.53 -16.83
CA GLN A 116 -3.60 7.94 -17.28
C GLN A 116 -3.95 7.34 -18.63
N LYS A 117 -2.95 7.20 -19.51
CA LYS A 117 -3.14 6.50 -20.79
C LYS A 117 -3.40 5.01 -20.58
N MET A 118 -2.78 4.40 -19.56
CA MET A 118 -2.95 2.98 -19.19
C MET A 118 -4.23 2.70 -18.40
N ASN A 119 -4.77 3.68 -17.66
CA ASN A 119 -6.05 3.54 -16.95
C ASN A 119 -7.21 3.20 -17.92
N ASN A 120 -7.10 3.62 -19.19
CA ASN A 120 -8.07 3.29 -20.23
C ASN A 120 -8.04 1.81 -20.67
N SER A 121 -6.99 1.04 -20.31
CA SER A 121 -6.88 -0.40 -20.58
C SER A 121 -7.11 -1.29 -19.35
N ALA A 122 -7.48 -0.71 -18.19
CA ALA A 122 -7.67 -1.41 -16.90
C ALA A 122 -6.43 -2.14 -16.36
N GLU A 123 -5.24 -1.91 -16.92
CA GLU A 123 -3.95 -2.46 -16.44
C GLU A 123 -3.52 -1.85 -15.11
N VAL A 124 -4.11 -0.70 -14.74
CA VAL A 124 -3.87 0.01 -13.49
C VAL A 124 -5.23 0.42 -12.91
N PHE A 125 -5.43 0.16 -11.63
CA PHE A 125 -6.53 0.75 -10.87
C PHE A 125 -5.99 2.00 -10.20
N ARG A 126 -6.33 3.17 -10.75
CA ARG A 126 -6.05 4.47 -10.12
C ARG A 126 -7.31 5.33 -10.14
N PRO A 127 -7.74 5.88 -8.98
CA PRO A 127 -8.74 6.94 -8.97
C PRO A 127 -8.29 8.13 -9.82
N HIS A 128 -9.23 8.81 -10.47
CA HIS A 128 -9.00 9.83 -11.50
C HIS A 128 -8.32 11.14 -11.03
N THR A 129 -7.88 11.23 -9.77
CA THR A 129 -7.69 12.53 -9.11
C THR A 129 -6.30 13.17 -9.27
N ASN A 130 -5.27 12.42 -9.69
CA ASN A 130 -3.89 12.93 -9.64
C ASN A 130 -3.22 13.03 -11.03
N ASN A 131 -3.27 14.23 -11.60
CA ASN A 131 -2.62 14.65 -12.85
C ASN A 131 -1.13 14.97 -12.69
N SER A 132 -0.66 15.20 -11.46
CA SER A 132 0.74 15.53 -11.17
C SER A 132 1.31 14.77 -9.97
N ILE A 133 2.63 14.77 -9.85
CA ILE A 133 3.33 14.27 -8.66
C ILE A 133 3.00 15.10 -7.44
N ASN A 134 2.89 16.42 -7.60
CA ASN A 134 2.53 17.30 -6.49
C ASN A 134 1.17 16.92 -5.90
N GLU A 135 0.17 16.62 -6.74
CA GLU A 135 -1.13 16.15 -6.27
C GLU A 135 -1.01 14.82 -5.52
N CYS A 136 -0.23 13.85 -6.02
CA CYS A 136 0.02 12.58 -5.31
C CYS A 136 0.68 12.81 -3.94
N VAL A 137 1.65 13.70 -3.87
CA VAL A 137 2.39 14.03 -2.65
C VAL A 137 1.46 14.72 -1.64
N LEU A 138 0.59 15.63 -2.11
CA LEU A 138 -0.39 16.30 -1.27
C LEU A 138 -1.46 15.33 -0.76
N GLU A 139 -1.95 14.42 -1.59
CA GLU A 139 -2.88 13.37 -1.18
C GLU A 139 -2.27 12.52 -0.05
N LEU A 140 -1.04 12.03 -0.24
CA LEU A 140 -0.33 11.28 0.80
C LEU A 140 -0.15 12.09 2.08
N LYS A 141 0.25 13.36 1.97
CA LYS A 141 0.36 14.26 3.12
C LYS A 141 -0.96 14.36 3.87
N ASP A 142 -2.07 14.55 3.18
CA ASP A 142 -3.40 14.70 3.78
C ASP A 142 -3.88 13.41 4.47
N HIS A 143 -3.51 12.24 3.93
CA HIS A 143 -3.71 10.96 4.61
C HIS A 143 -2.85 10.85 5.87
N PHE A 144 -1.55 11.16 5.78
CA PHE A 144 -0.63 11.05 6.92
C PHE A 144 -0.83 12.13 7.99
N LEU A 145 -1.52 13.24 7.69
CA LEU A 145 -1.99 14.22 8.67
C LEU A 145 -2.98 13.62 9.67
N LYS A 146 -3.76 12.62 9.24
CA LYS A 146 -4.84 12.01 10.03
C LYS A 146 -4.36 10.81 10.85
N VAL A 147 -3.20 10.23 10.53
CA VAL A 147 -2.70 9.05 11.24
C VAL A 147 -1.90 9.43 12.48
N ASN A 148 -2.02 8.61 13.53
CA ASN A 148 -1.27 8.83 14.76
C ASN A 148 0.19 8.40 14.61
N GLN A 149 0.47 7.46 13.71
CA GLN A 149 1.74 6.77 13.56
C GLN A 149 1.90 6.23 12.14
N PHE A 150 3.14 5.96 11.75
CA PHE A 150 3.48 5.34 10.47
C PHE A 150 3.64 3.84 10.65
N TYR A 151 3.28 3.09 9.62
CA TYR A 151 3.49 1.65 9.56
C TYR A 151 4.07 1.25 8.21
N THR A 152 4.99 0.29 8.25
CA THR A 152 5.27 -0.52 7.07
C THR A 152 4.06 -1.41 6.74
N VAL A 153 3.98 -1.89 5.51
CA VAL A 153 2.97 -2.90 5.15
C VAL A 153 3.09 -4.13 6.05
N ALA A 154 4.32 -4.59 6.30
CA ALA A 154 4.59 -5.73 7.17
C ALA A 154 4.02 -5.54 8.59
N GLU A 155 4.27 -4.39 9.22
CA GLU A 155 3.77 -4.11 10.57
C GLU A 155 2.25 -3.99 10.63
N LYS A 156 1.65 -3.31 9.65
CA LYS A 156 0.20 -3.21 9.55
C LYS A 156 -0.43 -4.58 9.39
N THR A 157 0.09 -5.40 8.47
CA THR A 157 -0.41 -6.77 8.24
C THR A 157 -0.24 -7.62 9.49
N LYS A 158 0.90 -7.53 10.18
CA LYS A 158 1.10 -8.22 11.45
C LYS A 158 0.07 -7.80 12.50
N ARG A 159 -0.18 -6.51 12.69
CA ARG A 159 -1.19 -6.00 13.62
C ARG A 159 -2.59 -6.53 13.29
N MET A 160 -2.95 -6.55 12.01
CA MET A 160 -4.22 -7.12 11.55
C MET A 160 -4.32 -8.63 11.85
N VAL A 161 -3.24 -9.39 11.69
CA VAL A 161 -3.17 -10.83 12.00
C VAL A 161 -3.14 -11.13 13.50
N ASP A 162 -2.62 -10.21 14.32
CA ASP A 162 -2.58 -10.37 15.78
C ASP A 162 -3.89 -9.89 16.44
N ASP A 163 -4.64 -9.01 15.78
CA ASP A 163 -5.93 -8.50 16.27
C ASP A 163 -7.04 -9.55 16.07
N MET A 164 -7.46 -10.15 17.18
CA MET A 164 -8.50 -11.17 17.23
C MET A 164 -9.92 -10.59 17.18
N SER A 165 -10.08 -9.27 17.29
CA SER A 165 -11.39 -8.62 17.12
C SER A 165 -11.81 -8.50 15.66
N ILE A 166 -10.86 -8.67 14.74
CA ILE A 166 -11.09 -8.66 13.30
C ILE A 166 -11.55 -10.04 12.84
N ASP A 167 -12.68 -10.09 12.12
CA ASP A 167 -13.14 -11.33 11.47
C ASP A 167 -12.29 -11.62 10.21
N MET A 168 -11.15 -12.26 10.43
CA MET A 168 -10.21 -12.67 9.39
C MET A 168 -10.19 -14.19 9.26
N PRO A 169 -10.32 -14.74 8.03
CA PRO A 169 -10.29 -16.18 7.82
C PRO A 169 -9.01 -16.82 8.35
N GLN A 170 -9.15 -17.93 9.09
CA GLN A 170 -8.03 -18.61 9.73
C GLN A 170 -6.92 -18.99 8.73
N TYR A 171 -7.27 -19.45 7.53
CA TYR A 171 -6.30 -19.83 6.51
C TYR A 171 -5.36 -18.68 6.08
N MET A 172 -5.78 -17.43 6.21
CA MET A 172 -4.93 -16.27 5.94
C MET A 172 -3.99 -15.98 7.10
N ARG A 173 -4.47 -16.11 8.34
CA ARG A 173 -3.64 -15.99 9.55
C ARG A 173 -2.57 -17.08 9.55
N ASP A 174 -2.95 -18.31 9.22
CA ASP A 174 -2.04 -19.45 9.11
C ASP A 174 -0.98 -19.21 8.03
N SER A 175 -1.37 -18.69 6.87
CA SER A 175 -0.44 -18.35 5.78
C SER A 175 0.64 -17.36 6.23
N PHE A 176 0.28 -16.34 7.00
CA PHE A 176 1.25 -15.38 7.52
C PHE A 176 2.25 -16.01 8.52
N ASN A 177 1.77 -16.95 9.34
CA ASN A 177 2.53 -17.59 10.41
C ASN A 177 3.39 -18.78 9.97
N GLN A 178 3.16 -19.33 8.78
CA GLN A 178 4.00 -20.40 8.22
C GLN A 178 5.43 -19.90 8.06
N LYS A 179 6.44 -20.65 8.53
CA LYS A 179 7.86 -20.23 8.48
C LYS A 179 8.40 -20.24 7.06
#